data_AF-Q86BV2-F1
#
_entry.id   AF-Q86BV2-F1
#
_cell.length_a   1.000
_cell.length_b   1.000
_cell.length_c   1.000
_cell.angle_alpha   90.00
_cell.angle_beta   90.00
_cell.angle_gamma   90.00
#
_symmetry.space_group_name_H-M   'P 1'
#
loop_
_entity.id
_entity.type
_entity.pdbx_description
1 polymer ?
#
loop_
_entity_poly.entity_id
_entity_poly.type
_entity_poly.pdbx_seq_one_letter_code
_entity_poly.pdbx_strand_id
1 'polypeptide(L)'
;SREDFGHFIWSHVFQHSPGARDMFNRVRGDNIHTPAFRAHATRVLGGLDMCIALVDDEPVLNTRLAHLAKQPETRGVGAAPYDPVYPA
;
A
#
# COMPACT_ATOMS: atom_id res chain seq x y z
N SER A 1 -10.54 -9.52 10.85
CA SER A 1 -9.27 -10.26 10.62
C SER A 1 -8.27 -9.38 9.84
N ARG A 2 -7.00 -9.78 9.69
CA ARG A 2 -6.03 -9.03 8.85
C ARG A 2 -6.52 -8.89 7.39
N GLU A 3 -7.23 -9.88 6.91
CA GLU A 3 -7.83 -9.89 5.57
C GLU A 3 -8.96 -8.86 5.45
N ASP A 4 -9.87 -8.80 6.43
CA ASP A 4 -10.97 -7.82 6.44
C ASP A 4 -10.44 -6.39 6.49
N PHE A 5 -9.39 -6.16 7.29
CA PHE A 5 -8.73 -4.86 7.34
C PHE A 5 -8.09 -4.48 5.99
N GLY A 6 -7.47 -5.45 5.30
CA GLY A 6 -6.96 -5.26 3.95
C GLY A 6 -8.06 -4.87 2.96
N HIS A 7 -9.21 -5.57 2.99
CA HIS A 7 -10.35 -5.21 2.14
C HIS A 7 -10.88 -3.80 2.46
N PHE A 8 -10.99 -3.44 3.74
CA PHE A 8 -11.44 -2.11 4.16
C PHE A 8 -10.53 -1.00 3.62
N ILE A 9 -9.22 -1.11 3.83
CA ILE A 9 -8.24 -0.13 3.37
C ILE A 9 -8.30 0.03 1.85
N TRP A 10 -8.25 -1.07 1.09
CA TRP A 10 -8.23 -1.00 -0.37
C TRP A 10 -9.56 -0.54 -0.98
N SER A 11 -10.69 -0.87 -0.35
CA SER A 11 -11.99 -0.31 -0.75
C SER A 11 -11.99 1.21 -0.62
N HIS A 12 -11.45 1.73 0.49
CA HIS A 12 -11.37 3.16 0.75
C HIS A 12 -10.40 3.87 -0.20
N VAL A 13 -9.22 3.29 -0.47
CA VAL A 13 -8.25 3.82 -1.44
C VAL A 13 -8.88 3.93 -2.82
N PHE A 14 -9.54 2.88 -3.33
CA PHE A 14 -10.15 2.92 -4.65
C PHE A 14 -11.44 3.74 -4.71
N GLN A 15 -12.08 4.02 -3.58
CA GLN A 15 -13.20 4.96 -3.52
C GLN A 15 -12.71 6.40 -3.69
N HIS A 16 -11.60 6.78 -3.04
CA HIS A 16 -11.05 8.15 -3.10
C HIS A 16 -10.16 8.37 -4.32
N SER A 17 -9.61 7.30 -4.90
CA SER A 17 -8.78 7.34 -6.10
C SER A 17 -9.17 6.22 -7.06
N PRO A 18 -10.32 6.30 -7.75
CA PRO A 18 -10.78 5.25 -8.66
C PRO A 18 -9.77 4.91 -9.76
N GLY A 19 -9.07 5.91 -10.29
CA GLY A 19 -8.02 5.74 -11.31
C GLY A 19 -6.80 4.95 -10.83
N ALA A 20 -6.60 4.81 -9.52
CA ALA A 20 -5.50 4.01 -8.99
C ALA A 20 -5.65 2.52 -9.36
N ARG A 21 -6.87 2.03 -9.63
CA ARG A 21 -7.14 0.62 -9.99
C ARG A 21 -6.31 0.14 -11.18
N ASP A 22 -6.05 1.01 -12.15
CA ASP A 22 -5.26 0.69 -13.36
C ASP A 22 -3.82 0.30 -13.03
N MET A 23 -3.29 0.79 -11.90
CA MET A 23 -1.96 0.45 -11.41
C MET A 23 -1.88 -0.97 -10.83
N PHE A 24 -3.03 -1.61 -10.55
CA PHE A 24 -3.14 -2.90 -9.88
C PHE A 24 -3.64 -4.03 -10.79
N ASN A 25 -3.65 -3.85 -12.12
CA ASN A 25 -4.08 -4.87 -13.08
C ASN A 25 -3.35 -6.21 -12.91
N ARG A 26 -2.04 -6.20 -12.61
CA ARG A 26 -1.23 -7.41 -12.40
C ARG A 26 -1.64 -8.23 -11.17
N VAL A 27 -2.37 -7.62 -10.24
CA VAL A 27 -2.82 -8.26 -9.00
C VAL A 27 -4.35 -8.34 -8.92
N ARG A 28 -5.05 -8.15 -10.05
CA ARG A 28 -6.51 -8.18 -10.14
C ARG A 28 -7.21 -7.10 -9.29
N GLY A 29 -6.72 -5.86 -9.39
CA GLY A 29 -7.33 -4.68 -8.74
C GLY A 29 -8.76 -4.35 -9.18
N ASP A 30 -9.25 -5.00 -10.25
CA ASP A 30 -10.66 -5.01 -10.65
C ASP A 30 -11.55 -5.63 -9.57
N ASN A 31 -11.06 -6.65 -8.85
CA ASN A 31 -11.78 -7.32 -7.78
C ASN A 31 -10.84 -7.64 -6.60
N ILE A 32 -10.96 -6.83 -5.55
CA ILE A 32 -10.13 -6.92 -4.35
C ILE A 32 -10.33 -8.22 -3.54
N HIS A 33 -11.41 -8.96 -3.82
CA HIS A 33 -11.71 -10.22 -3.15
C HIS A 33 -11.06 -11.44 -3.81
N THR A 34 -10.31 -11.25 -4.89
CA THR A 34 -9.56 -12.34 -5.53
C THR A 34 -8.39 -12.80 -4.67
N PRO A 35 -7.97 -14.08 -4.74
CA PRO A 35 -6.79 -14.55 -4.02
C PRO A 35 -5.51 -13.75 -4.37
N ALA A 36 -5.38 -13.32 -5.62
CA ALA A 36 -4.25 -12.53 -6.09
C ALA A 36 -4.18 -11.16 -5.39
N PHE A 37 -5.32 -10.47 -5.29
CA PHE A 37 -5.37 -9.16 -4.64
C PHE A 37 -5.26 -9.28 -3.11
N ARG A 38 -5.87 -10.30 -2.50
CA ARG A 38 -5.70 -10.60 -1.06
C ARG A 38 -4.22 -10.80 -0.71
N ALA A 39 -3.51 -11.61 -1.50
CA ALA A 39 -2.07 -11.80 -1.30
C ALA A 39 -1.27 -10.50 -1.45
N HIS A 40 -1.66 -9.63 -2.38
CA HIS A 40 -1.07 -8.29 -2.51
C HIS A 40 -1.33 -7.41 -1.28
N ALA A 41 -2.59 -7.33 -0.84
CA ALA A 41 -2.98 -6.56 0.34
C ALA A 41 -2.23 -7.03 1.59
N THR A 42 -2.10 -8.34 1.80
CA THR A 42 -1.31 -8.91 2.90
C THR A 42 0.16 -8.49 2.83
N ARG A 43 0.78 -8.48 1.65
CA ARG A 43 2.18 -8.01 1.48
C ARG A 43 2.34 -6.53 1.82
N VAL A 44 1.40 -5.68 1.40
CA VAL A 44 1.43 -4.24 1.72
C VAL A 44 1.25 -4.01 3.22
N LEU A 45 0.26 -4.65 3.85
CA LEU A 45 0.05 -4.55 5.29
C LEU A 45 1.22 -5.10 6.11
N GLY A 46 1.88 -6.16 5.66
CA GLY A 46 3.11 -6.65 6.30
C GLY A 46 4.28 -5.65 6.15
N GLY A 47 4.35 -4.94 5.03
CA GLY A 47 5.33 -3.87 4.83
C GLY A 47 5.12 -2.69 5.77
N LEU A 48 3.86 -2.26 5.94
CA LEU A 48 3.46 -1.20 6.87
C LEU A 48 3.73 -1.59 8.32
N ASP A 49 3.30 -2.79 8.72
CA ASP A 49 3.51 -3.36 10.07
C ASP A 49 4.98 -3.37 10.45
N MET A 50 5.87 -3.75 9.52
CA MET A 50 7.31 -3.68 9.73
C MET A 50 7.82 -2.26 9.92
N CYS A 51 7.28 -1.27 9.20
CA CYS A 51 7.69 0.13 9.40
C CYS A 51 7.24 0.66 10.76
N ILE A 52 6.03 0.31 11.19
CA ILE A 52 5.51 0.68 12.52
C ILE A 52 6.37 0.05 13.62
N ALA A 53 6.73 -1.23 13.48
CA ALA A 53 7.57 -1.93 14.46
C ALA A 53 9.01 -1.35 14.57
N LEU A 54 9.48 -0.64 13.53
CA LEU A 54 10.82 -0.04 13.48
C LEU A 54 10.80 1.46 13.82
N VAL A 55 9.67 2.04 14.22
CA VAL A 55 9.54 3.49 14.43
C VAL A 55 10.54 4.05 15.46
N ASP A 56 10.90 3.23 16.45
CA ASP A 56 11.84 3.60 17.52
C ASP A 56 13.32 3.30 17.17
N ASP A 57 13.60 2.72 16.00
CA ASP A 57 14.94 2.42 15.48
C ASP A 57 15.13 3.10 14.13
N GLU A 58 15.39 4.42 14.17
CA GLU A 58 15.49 5.28 12.99
C GLU A 58 16.48 4.77 11.92
N PRO A 59 17.72 4.32 12.25
CA PRO A 59 18.63 3.76 11.27
C PRO A 59 18.05 2.55 10.51
N VAL A 60 17.39 1.64 11.22
CA VAL A 60 16.78 0.45 10.61
C VAL A 60 15.52 0.81 9.83
N LEU A 61 14.70 1.73 10.35
CA LEU A 61 13.54 2.26 9.63
C LEU A 61 13.95 2.91 8.31
N ASN A 62 14.98 3.77 8.30
CA ASN A 62 15.46 4.42 7.09
C ASN A 62 15.95 3.41 6.05
N THR A 63 16.62 2.34 6.49
CA THR A 63 17.00 1.23 5.60
C THR A 63 15.76 0.54 5.00
N ARG A 64 14.72 0.31 5.81
CA ARG A 64 13.46 -0.29 5.35
C ARG A 64 12.73 0.60 4.36
N LEU A 65 12.62 1.90 4.65
CA LEU A 65 11.97 2.88 3.78
C LEU A 65 12.72 3.01 2.44
N ALA A 66 14.05 3.05 2.45
CA ALA A 66 14.86 3.06 1.23
C ALA A 66 14.65 1.80 0.36
N HIS A 67 14.46 0.63 0.99
CA HIS A 67 14.10 -0.58 0.25
C HIS A 67 12.70 -0.49 -0.37
N LEU A 68 11.73 0.05 0.36
CA LEU A 68 10.36 0.22 -0.14
C LEU A 68 10.28 1.25 -1.27
N ALA A 69 10.99 2.38 -1.17
CA ALA A 69 10.99 3.47 -2.16
C ALA A 69 11.39 3.01 -3.58
N LYS A 70 12.26 2.00 -3.69
CA LYS A 70 12.65 1.41 -4.99
C LYS A 70 11.48 0.73 -5.72
N GLN A 71 10.42 0.30 -5.01
CA GLN A 71 9.30 -0.42 -5.64
C GLN A 71 8.35 0.53 -6.39
N PRO A 72 7.88 1.66 -5.79
CA PRO A 72 7.07 2.66 -6.49
C PRO A 72 7.79 3.39 -7.62
N GLU A 73 9.10 3.65 -7.49
CA GLU A 73 9.91 4.31 -8.54
C GLU A 73 9.77 3.61 -9.90
N THR A 74 9.81 2.26 -9.90
CA THR A 74 9.65 1.46 -11.13
C THR A 74 8.24 1.50 -11.72
N ARG A 75 7.26 2.09 -11.04
CA ARG A 75 5.84 2.10 -11.41
C ARG A 75 5.30 3.50 -11.71
N GLY A 76 6.15 4.53 -11.72
CA GLY A 76 5.74 5.90 -12.02
C GLY A 76 4.75 6.50 -11.02
N VAL A 77 4.79 6.05 -9.76
CA VAL A 77 3.93 6.59 -8.71
C VAL A 77 4.46 7.97 -8.30
N GLY A 78 3.73 9.03 -8.65
CA GLY A 78 4.04 10.40 -8.21
C GLY A 78 3.74 10.62 -6.72
N ALA A 79 3.83 11.87 -6.25
CA ALA A 79 3.53 12.20 -4.86
C ALA A 79 2.04 12.15 -4.52
N ALA A 80 1.16 12.49 -5.47
CA ALA A 80 -0.29 12.63 -5.24
C ALA A 80 -0.99 11.41 -4.60
N PRO A 81 -0.65 10.14 -4.93
CA PRO A 81 -1.20 8.96 -4.24
C PRO A 81 -0.82 8.83 -2.76
N TYR A 82 0.16 9.61 -2.28
CA TYR A 82 0.63 9.62 -0.89
C TYR A 82 0.16 10.83 -0.10
N ASP A 83 -0.58 11.75 -0.71
CA ASP A 83 -1.07 12.94 -0.02
C ASP A 83 -2.04 12.53 1.11
N PRO A 84 -1.93 13.16 2.29
CA PRO A 84 -2.80 12.85 3.42
C PRO A 84 -4.26 13.10 3.07
N VAL A 85 -5.12 12.16 3.48
CA VAL A 85 -6.60 12.25 3.33
C VAL A 85 -7.20 13.32 4.28
N TYR A 86 -6.37 13.97 5.10
CA TYR A 86 -6.78 15.07 5.97
C TYR A 86 -6.22 16.40 5.43
N PRO A 87 -7.06 17.43 5.25
CA PRO A 87 -6.56 18.78 5.04
C PRO A 87 -5.81 19.24 6.29
N ALA A 88 -4.71 19.97 6.07
CA ALA A 88 -3.95 20.65 7.11
C ALA A 88 -4.82 21.64 7.91
#